data_AF-Q49028-F1
#
_entry.id   AF-Q49028-F1
#
_cell.length_a   1.000
_cell.length_b   1.000
_cell.length_c   1.000
_cell.angle_alpha   90.00
_cell.angle_beta   90.00
_cell.angle_gamma   90.00
#
_symmetry.space_group_name_H-M   'P 1'
#
loop_
_entity.id
_entity.type
_entity.pdbx_description
1 polymer ?
#
loop_
_entity_poly.entity_id
_entity_poly.type
_entity_poly.pdbx_seq_one_letter_code
_entity_poly.pdbx_strand_id
1 'polypeptide(L)' 'MKRTHTCGELTLQNVDQKVILQGWVKKIRKLGAMVFIDLKDRYGITQLVIE' A
#
# COMPACT_ATOMS: atom_id res chain seq x y z
N MET A 1 -0.22 -5.37 -17.14
CA MET A 1 -0.15 -5.16 -15.68
C MET A 1 -0.52 -3.70 -15.40
N LYS A 2 -1.45 -3.40 -14.47
CA LYS A 2 -2.01 -2.03 -14.29
C LYS A 2 -1.38 -1.23 -13.13
N ARG A 3 -0.39 -1.79 -12.43
CA ARG A 3 0.32 -1.07 -11.36
C ARG A 3 1.26 0.01 -11.91
N THR A 4 1.37 1.12 -11.20
CA THR A 4 2.33 2.20 -11.50
C THR A 4 3.63 2.04 -10.73
N HIS A 5 3.59 1.43 -9.54
CA HIS A 5 4.74 1.23 -8.64
C HIS A 5 4.67 -0.16 -8.00
N THR A 6 5.80 -0.65 -7.49
CA THR A 6 5.84 -1.79 -6.58
C THR A 6 5.55 -1.38 -5.14
N CYS A 7 5.22 -2.34 -4.27
CA CYS A 7 5.00 -2.09 -2.85
C CYS A 7 6.30 -1.72 -2.08
N GLY A 8 7.46 -1.73 -2.73
CA GLY A 8 8.76 -1.35 -2.16
C GLY A 8 9.36 -0.08 -2.77
N GLU A 9 8.69 0.55 -3.74
CA GLU A 9 9.24 1.67 -4.52
C GLU A 9 8.84 3.06 -4.02
N LEU A 10 7.81 3.16 -3.17
CA LEU A 10 7.30 4.46 -2.73
C LEU A 10 8.29 5.15 -1.79
N THR A 11 8.53 6.43 -2.07
CA THR A 11 9.40 7.32 -1.29
C THR A 11 8.69 8.63 -0.99
N LEU A 12 9.33 9.51 -0.22
CA LEU A 12 8.83 10.88 0.05
C LEU A 12 8.66 11.73 -1.21
N GLN A 13 9.29 11.36 -2.33
CA GLN A 13 9.11 12.06 -3.60
C GLN A 13 7.74 11.79 -4.25
N ASN A 14 7.03 10.76 -3.77
CA ASN A 14 5.72 10.37 -4.31
C ASN A 14 4.54 10.99 -3.54
N VAL A 15 4.80 11.93 -2.63
CA VAL A 15 3.73 12.66 -1.93
C VAL A 15 2.82 13.35 -2.96
N ASP A 16 1.51 13.30 -2.70
CA ASP A 16 0.42 13.81 -3.54
C ASP A 16 0.27 13.16 -4.93
N GLN A 17 1.05 12.13 -5.25
CA GLN A 17 0.92 11.40 -6.51
C GLN A 17 -0.18 10.34 -6.45
N LYS A 18 -0.98 10.24 -7.52
CA LYS A 18 -1.90 9.10 -7.70
C LYS A 18 -1.11 7.88 -8.17
N VAL A 19 -1.15 6.82 -7.37
CA VAL A 19 -0.46 5.55 -7.66
C VAL A 19 -1.43 4.38 -7.67
N ILE A 20 -1.09 3.34 -8.42
CA ILE A 20 -1.81 2.07 -8.44
C ILE A 20 -0.85 0.99 -7.96
N LEU A 21 -1.17 0.35 -6.84
CA LEU A 21 -0.44 -0.78 -6.28
C LEU A 21 -1.23 -2.08 -6.50
N GLN A 22 -0.52 -3.19 -6.65
CA GLN A 22 -1.10 -4.51 -6.80
C GLN A 22 -0.26 -5.51 -5.99
N GLY A 23 -0.92 -6.33 -5.19
CA GLY A 23 -0.28 -7.30 -4.30
C GLY A 23 -1.29 -8.15 -3.54
N TRP A 24 -0.79 -8.87 -2.54
CA TRP A 24 -1.58 -9.71 -1.65
C TRP A 24 -1.71 -9.04 -0.28
N VAL A 25 -2.88 -9.13 0.32
CA VAL A 25 -3.10 -8.67 1.69
C VAL A 25 -2.30 -9.55 2.64
N LYS A 26 -1.31 -8.97 3.32
CA LYS A 26 -0.50 -9.68 4.33
C LYS A 26 -1.15 -9.63 5.71
N LYS A 27 -1.66 -8.46 6.10
CA LYS A 27 -2.27 -8.24 7.41
C LYS A 27 -3.31 -7.14 7.33
N ILE A 28 -4.40 -7.30 8.09
CA ILE A 28 -5.41 -6.26 8.31
C ILE A 28 -5.36 -5.90 9.80
N ARG A 29 -5.28 -4.62 10.12
CA ARG A 29 -5.31 -4.10 11.49
C ARG A 29 -6.47 -3.11 11.60
N LYS A 30 -7.38 -3.36 12.54
CA LYS A 30 -8.52 -2.48 12.81
C LYS A 30 -8.25 -1.69 14.08
N LEU A 31 -8.40 -0.36 14.01
CA LEU A 31 -8.26 0.54 15.15
C LEU A 31 -9.47 1.49 15.16
N GLY A 32 -10.55 1.05 15.81
CA GLY A 32 -11.82 1.78 15.81
C GLY A 32 -12.37 1.93 14.39
N ALA A 33 -12.53 3.17 13.93
CA ALA A 33 -13.03 3.49 12.59
C ALA A 33 -11.98 3.35 11.48
N MET A 34 -10.68 3.28 11.83
CA MET A 34 -9.61 3.18 10.83
C MET A 34 -9.23 1.73 10.55
N VAL A 35 -8.96 1.43 9.28
CA VAL A 35 -8.44 0.14 8.86
C VAL A 35 -7.10 0.32 8.16
N PHE A 36 -6.08 -0.37 8.68
CA PHE A 36 -4.78 -0.46 8.04
C PHE A 36 -4.65 -1.81 7.33
N ILE A 37 -4.17 -1.79 6.10
CA ILE A 37 -3.92 -2.99 5.30
C ILE A 37 -2.45 -2.98 4.89
N ASP A 38 -1.71 -4.00 5.30
CA ASP A 38 -0.36 -4.23 4.81
C ASP A 38 -0.46 -4.97 3.47
N LEU A 39 -0.27 -4.27 2.36
CA LEU A 39 -0.24 -4.84 1.01
C LEU A 39 1.18 -5.28 0.67
N LYS A 40 1.36 -6.57 0.34
CA LYS A 40 2.67 -7.16 0.02
C LYS A 40 2.76 -7.55 -1.46
N ASP A 41 3.90 -7.26 -2.07
CA ASP A 41 4.32 -7.90 -3.32
C ASP A 41 5.73 -8.53 -3.17
N ARG A 42 6.38 -8.87 -4.29
CA ARG A 42 7.75 -9.43 -4.28
C ARG A 42 8.78 -8.44 -3.72
N TYR A 43 8.56 -7.15 -3.88
CA TYR A 43 9.55 -6.09 -3.68
C TYR A 43 9.43 -5.42 -2.31
N GLY A 44 8.27 -5.53 -1.64
CA GLY A 44 8.10 -4.95 -0.32
C GLY A 44 6.68 -5.03 0.22
N ILE A 45 6.43 -4.20 1.22
CA ILE A 45 5.13 -4.02 1.86
C ILE A 45 4.84 -2.53 1.89
N THR A 46 3.64 -2.14 1.45
CA THR A 46 3.11 -0.79 1.61
C THR A 46 1.90 -0.84 2.53
N GLN A 47 1.83 0.09 3.49
CA GLN A 47 0.65 0.27 4.34
C GLN A 47 -0.40 1.11 3.60
N LEU A 48 -1.61 0.58 3.50
CA LEU A 48 -2.80 1.33 3.09
C LEU A 48 -3.57 1.74 4.34
N VAL A 49 -4.10 2.96 4.33
CA VAL A 49 -5.04 3.46 5.35
C VAL A 49 -6.38 3.64 4.65
N ILE A 50 -7.43 3.06 5.22
CA ILE A 50 -8.80 3.21 4.79
C ILE A 50 -9.55 3.92 5.91
N GLU A 51 -10.14 5.05 5.56
CA GLU A 51 -11.03 5.89 6.38
C GLU A 51 -12.46 5.80 5.87
#